data_AF-A0A929K409-F1
#
_entry.id   AF-A0A929K409-F1
#
_cell.length_a   1.000
_cell.length_b   1.000
_cell.length_c   1.000
_cell.angle_alpha   90.00
_cell.angle_beta   90.00
_cell.angle_gamma   90.00
#
_symmetry.space_group_name_H-M   'P 1'
#
loop_
_entity.id
_entity.type
_entity.pdbx_description
1 polymer ?
#
loop_
_entity_poly.entity_id
_entity_poly.type
_entity_poly.pdbx_seq_one_letter_code
_entity_poly.pdbx_strand_id
1 'polypeptide(L)'
;DSAIARCGGVPVKEFAKNHPLKYMITWAFEHVLREYMVKVDVVKNGKIVEANAMNDLEKFRFNQLGKDEELACAITPGMPSFLYTRPQLKECAEKTIRWPGHWEGARMLKECGMLNSTPIEFKETKISPREFLSHIMTPKLQPLEGETDVCVMWNTVTGIKNGQKMRIDYYMWEEADTENGISAMGRVTAFPEAIATVMLGKGEITKKGIVAPEDAIEGKIYENFLEELKRRKITILEVSKKI
;
A
#
# COMPACT_ATOMS: atom_id res chain seq x y z
N ASP A 1 -2.17 3.03 21.00
CA ASP A 1 -2.66 4.38 20.68
C ASP A 1 -2.92 4.53 19.19
N SER A 2 -1.91 4.39 18.34
CA SER A 2 -2.09 4.50 16.89
C SER A 2 -1.40 3.39 16.11
N ALA A 3 -1.93 3.06 14.93
CA ALA A 3 -1.29 2.23 13.93
C ALA A 3 -1.56 2.84 12.54
N ILE A 4 -0.54 3.44 11.91
CA ILE A 4 -0.66 4.04 10.59
C ILE A 4 0.21 3.26 9.62
N ALA A 5 -0.42 2.65 8.62
CA ALA A 5 0.28 1.95 7.56
C ALA A 5 0.48 2.85 6.35
N ARG A 6 1.68 2.79 5.77
CA ARG A 6 2.00 3.47 4.52
C ARG A 6 2.71 2.46 3.63
N CYS A 7 2.15 2.14 2.48
CA CYS A 7 2.78 1.22 1.53
C CYS A 7 2.48 1.63 0.09
N GLY A 8 3.31 1.22 -0.86
CA GLY A 8 3.01 1.45 -2.27
C GLY A 8 4.03 0.83 -3.21
N GLY A 9 3.53 0.27 -4.31
CA GLY A 9 4.32 -0.03 -5.50
C GLY A 9 4.44 1.20 -6.39
N VAL A 10 5.67 1.53 -6.77
CA VAL A 10 5.99 2.64 -7.67
C VAL A 10 7.05 2.18 -8.67
N PRO A 11 7.16 2.77 -9.87
CA PRO A 11 8.30 2.50 -10.74
C PRO A 11 9.61 2.86 -10.02
N VAL A 12 10.70 2.19 -10.38
CA VAL A 12 12.04 2.67 -10.03
C VAL A 12 12.15 4.14 -10.43
N LYS A 13 12.77 4.95 -9.57
CA LYS A 13 12.80 6.42 -9.68
C LYS A 13 13.19 6.92 -11.07
N GLU A 14 14.15 6.26 -11.71
CA GLU A 14 14.66 6.62 -13.03
C GLU A 14 13.60 6.49 -14.14
N PHE A 15 12.71 5.50 -14.01
CA PHE A 15 11.62 5.22 -14.95
C PHE A 15 10.36 6.04 -14.64
N ALA A 16 10.22 6.55 -13.41
CA ALA A 16 9.06 7.32 -13.00
C ALA A 16 8.74 8.51 -13.94
N LYS A 17 9.76 9.15 -14.54
CA LYS A 17 9.58 10.26 -15.48
C LYS A 17 9.01 9.85 -16.85
N ASN A 18 9.10 8.57 -17.20
CA ASN A 18 8.67 8.04 -18.49
C ASN A 18 7.14 7.88 -18.55
N HIS A 19 6.49 7.81 -17.40
CA HIS A 19 5.07 7.54 -17.29
C HIS A 19 4.25 8.71 -16.75
N PRO A 20 3.02 8.93 -17.25
CA PRO A 20 2.13 9.93 -16.67
C PRO A 20 1.83 9.60 -15.20
N LEU A 21 1.64 10.65 -14.38
CA LEU A 21 1.46 10.55 -12.93
C LEU A 21 2.61 9.84 -12.19
N LYS A 22 3.76 9.63 -12.84
CA LYS A 22 4.89 8.88 -12.25
C LYS A 22 4.50 7.51 -11.73
N TYR A 23 3.61 6.84 -12.45
CA TYR A 23 3.05 5.55 -12.07
C TYR A 23 3.26 4.54 -13.19
N MET A 24 3.51 3.28 -12.83
CA MET A 24 3.66 2.17 -13.77
C MET A 24 2.73 1.06 -13.30
N ILE A 25 2.00 0.47 -14.25
CA ILE A 25 1.01 -0.56 -13.98
C ILE A 25 1.72 -1.85 -13.56
N THR A 26 1.37 -2.33 -12.36
CA THR A 26 1.72 -3.69 -11.89
C THR A 26 0.48 -4.55 -11.61
N TRP A 27 -0.71 -3.95 -11.69
CA TRP A 27 -2.02 -4.58 -11.50
C TRP A 27 -3.12 -3.70 -12.12
N ALA A 28 -4.38 -4.14 -12.11
CA ALA A 28 -5.47 -3.49 -12.86
C ALA A 28 -5.60 -1.98 -12.59
N PHE A 29 -5.25 -1.14 -13.58
CA PHE A 29 -5.23 0.32 -13.43
C PHE A 29 -6.58 0.95 -13.11
N GLU A 30 -7.67 0.38 -13.64
CA GLU A 30 -9.01 0.84 -13.32
C GLU A 30 -9.30 0.78 -11.81
N HIS A 31 -8.80 -0.26 -11.13
CA HIS A 31 -8.96 -0.39 -9.69
C HIS A 31 -8.16 0.69 -8.94
N VAL A 32 -6.94 1.02 -9.39
CA VAL A 32 -6.16 2.15 -8.86
C VAL A 32 -6.99 3.44 -8.89
N LEU A 33 -7.62 3.74 -10.02
CA LEU A 33 -8.45 4.95 -10.16
C LEU A 33 -9.72 4.89 -9.32
N ARG A 34 -10.33 3.70 -9.18
CA ARG A 34 -11.49 3.50 -8.32
C ARG A 34 -11.16 3.78 -6.85
N GLU A 35 -10.00 3.34 -6.37
CA GLU A 35 -9.56 3.56 -4.98
C GLU A 35 -9.47 5.04 -4.62
N TYR A 36 -9.25 5.93 -5.58
CA TYR A 36 -9.18 7.38 -5.38
C TYR A 36 -10.55 8.06 -5.26
N MET A 37 -11.62 7.33 -5.59
CA MET A 37 -13.00 7.84 -5.68
C MET A 37 -13.93 7.25 -4.61
N VAL A 38 -13.42 6.39 -3.73
CA VAL A 38 -14.21 5.77 -2.67
C VAL A 38 -14.04 6.49 -1.33
N LYS A 39 -14.97 6.20 -0.45
CA LYS A 39 -14.91 6.47 0.98
C LYS A 39 -14.39 5.23 1.69
N VAL A 40 -13.61 5.42 2.74
CA VAL A 40 -12.95 4.36 3.49
C VAL A 40 -13.14 4.56 4.98
N ASP A 41 -13.31 3.48 5.70
CA ASP A 41 -13.40 3.51 7.14
C ASP A 41 -12.00 3.56 7.76
N VAL A 42 -11.79 4.52 8.65
CA VAL A 42 -10.57 4.70 9.44
C VAL A 42 -10.94 4.83 10.91
N VAL A 43 -10.01 4.55 11.81
CA VAL A 43 -10.21 4.86 13.24
C VAL A 43 -9.66 6.25 13.51
N LYS A 44 -10.49 7.13 14.07
CA LYS A 44 -10.12 8.47 14.53
C LYS A 44 -10.73 8.74 15.88
N ASN A 45 -9.94 9.23 16.84
CA ASN A 45 -10.36 9.44 18.23
C ASN A 45 -11.06 8.21 18.85
N GLY A 46 -10.61 7.00 18.50
CA GLY A 46 -11.17 5.74 19.00
C GLY A 46 -12.53 5.35 18.43
N LYS A 47 -12.96 5.98 17.31
CA LYS A 47 -14.20 5.64 16.62
C LYS A 47 -13.91 5.36 15.16
N ILE A 48 -14.63 4.40 14.58
CA ILE A 48 -14.66 4.19 13.15
C ILE A 48 -15.40 5.36 12.51
N VAL A 49 -14.75 6.04 11.58
CA VAL A 49 -15.28 7.17 10.82
C VAL A 49 -14.97 7.01 9.35
N GLU A 50 -15.87 7.52 8.51
CA GLU A 50 -15.67 7.53 7.07
C GLU A 50 -14.76 8.69 6.64
N ALA A 51 -13.74 8.41 5.82
CA ALA A 51 -12.85 9.37 5.21
C ALA A 51 -12.88 9.25 3.69
N ASN A 52 -12.76 10.37 2.97
CA ASN A 52 -12.58 10.31 1.52
C ASN A 52 -11.16 9.85 1.19
N ALA A 53 -11.01 8.94 0.23
CA ALA A 53 -9.70 8.63 -0.33
C ALA A 53 -9.02 9.89 -0.90
N MET A 54 -7.69 9.88 -0.93
CA MET A 54 -6.80 11.01 -1.28
C MET A 54 -6.74 12.16 -0.25
N ASN A 55 -7.48 12.08 0.85
CA ASN A 55 -7.32 13.00 1.97
C ASN A 55 -6.09 12.66 2.81
N ASP A 56 -5.76 13.56 3.75
CA ASP A 56 -4.63 13.41 4.67
C ASP A 56 -3.29 13.16 3.95
N LEU A 57 -3.08 13.97 2.90
CA LEU A 57 -1.85 13.98 2.10
C LEU A 57 -0.67 14.34 3.00
N GLU A 58 0.28 13.42 3.08
CA GLU A 58 1.48 13.51 3.89
C GLU A 58 2.69 13.42 2.97
N LYS A 59 3.56 14.43 3.01
CA LYS A 59 4.88 14.39 2.37
C LYS A 59 5.91 13.98 3.40
N PHE A 60 6.81 13.06 3.05
CA PHE A 60 7.84 12.57 3.95
C PHE A 60 9.11 12.20 3.19
N ARG A 61 10.23 12.15 3.93
CA ARG A 61 11.52 11.70 3.42
C ARG A 61 11.80 10.31 3.97
N PHE A 62 11.93 9.32 3.09
CA PHE A 62 12.34 7.96 3.42
C PHE A 62 13.87 7.89 3.41
N ASN A 63 14.48 7.74 4.58
CA ASN A 63 15.94 7.78 4.76
C ASN A 63 16.49 6.50 5.44
N GLN A 64 15.92 5.35 5.10
CA GLN A 64 16.25 4.06 5.68
C GLN A 64 16.73 3.09 4.60
N LEU A 65 17.34 1.98 4.99
CA LEU A 65 17.74 0.91 4.07
C LEU A 65 18.67 1.39 2.93
N GLY A 66 19.50 2.39 3.19
CA GLY A 66 20.41 2.98 2.19
C GLY A 66 19.71 3.82 1.11
N LYS A 67 18.42 4.14 1.28
CA LYS A 67 17.65 5.01 0.40
C LYS A 67 17.49 6.38 1.04
N ASP A 68 17.34 7.39 0.19
CA ASP A 68 17.12 8.77 0.61
C ASP A 68 16.21 9.47 -0.40
N GLU A 69 14.89 9.35 -0.18
CA GLU A 69 13.89 9.69 -1.20
C GLU A 69 12.74 10.51 -0.62
N GLU A 70 12.28 11.50 -1.37
CA GLU A 70 11.05 12.23 -1.06
C GLU A 70 9.83 11.49 -1.65
N LEU A 71 8.84 11.23 -0.80
CA LEU A 71 7.64 10.49 -1.13
C LEU A 71 6.41 11.21 -0.57
N ALA A 72 5.25 10.86 -1.11
CA ALA A 72 3.98 11.34 -0.61
C ALA A 72 2.98 10.19 -0.46
N CYS A 73 2.17 10.22 0.59
CA CYS A 73 1.08 9.27 0.76
C CYS A 73 -0.23 9.96 1.11
N ALA A 74 -1.34 9.31 0.78
CA ALA A 74 -2.68 9.76 1.12
C ALA A 74 -3.56 8.56 1.44
N ILE A 75 -4.65 8.78 2.17
CA ILE A 75 -5.56 7.72 2.59
C ILE A 75 -6.13 6.99 1.37
N THR A 76 -6.10 5.66 1.43
CA THR A 76 -6.68 4.74 0.44
C THR A 76 -7.31 3.54 1.17
N PRO A 77 -8.15 2.74 0.50
CA PRO A 77 -8.70 1.53 1.11
C PRO A 77 -7.58 0.55 1.46
N GLY A 78 -7.67 -0.06 2.65
CA GLY A 78 -6.78 -1.14 3.06
C GLY A 78 -6.86 -1.42 4.57
N MET A 79 -6.20 -2.49 5.00
CA MET A 79 -6.26 -3.05 6.37
C MET A 79 -7.67 -3.12 7.01
N PRO A 80 -8.72 -3.58 6.30
CA PRO A 80 -10.09 -3.51 6.82
C PRO A 80 -10.31 -4.33 8.10
N SER A 81 -9.53 -5.40 8.32
CA SER A 81 -9.63 -6.24 9.51
C SER A 81 -9.26 -5.51 10.79
N PHE A 82 -8.29 -4.59 10.76
CA PHE A 82 -7.79 -3.88 11.95
C PHE A 82 -8.90 -3.07 12.64
N LEU A 83 -9.88 -2.59 11.88
CA LEU A 83 -11.06 -1.89 12.41
C LEU A 83 -11.85 -2.75 13.41
N TYR A 84 -11.82 -4.07 13.24
CA TYR A 84 -12.59 -5.04 14.02
C TYR A 84 -11.72 -5.88 14.94
N THR A 85 -10.47 -6.19 14.56
CA THR A 85 -9.54 -7.00 15.34
C THR A 85 -8.77 -6.19 16.38
N ARG A 86 -8.69 -4.85 16.20
CA ARG A 86 -7.98 -3.93 17.11
C ARG A 86 -8.86 -2.74 17.55
N PRO A 87 -10.05 -2.99 18.14
CA PRO A 87 -11.02 -1.94 18.50
C PRO A 87 -10.49 -0.94 19.56
N GLN A 88 -9.40 -1.26 20.25
CA GLN A 88 -8.73 -0.40 21.22
C GLN A 88 -7.86 0.71 20.59
N LEU A 89 -7.63 0.70 19.27
CA LEU A 89 -6.86 1.75 18.60
C LEU A 89 -7.61 3.08 18.69
N LYS A 90 -6.87 4.18 18.88
CA LYS A 90 -7.42 5.54 18.83
C LYS A 90 -7.29 6.13 17.44
N GLU A 91 -6.22 5.80 16.73
CA GLU A 91 -5.97 6.20 15.35
C GLU A 91 -5.54 4.98 14.53
N CYS A 92 -6.17 4.75 13.38
CA CYS A 92 -5.80 3.67 12.47
C CYS A 92 -6.19 4.06 11.04
N ALA A 93 -5.22 4.06 10.13
CA ALA A 93 -5.46 4.32 8.72
C ALA A 93 -4.38 3.67 7.86
N GLU A 94 -4.77 3.30 6.64
CA GLU A 94 -3.84 2.95 5.58
C GLU A 94 -3.70 4.11 4.60
N LYS A 95 -2.47 4.34 4.15
CA LYS A 95 -2.14 5.33 3.13
C LYS A 95 -1.30 4.71 2.04
N THR A 96 -1.60 5.06 0.79
CA THR A 96 -0.82 4.63 -0.36
C THR A 96 0.35 5.57 -0.61
N ILE A 97 1.57 5.04 -0.74
CA ILE A 97 2.79 5.77 -1.10
C ILE A 97 2.91 5.93 -2.62
N ARG A 98 3.26 7.14 -3.07
CA ARG A 98 3.53 7.49 -4.46
C ARG A 98 4.70 8.48 -4.56
N TRP A 99 5.28 8.57 -5.75
CA TRP A 99 6.24 9.63 -6.07
C TRP A 99 5.59 11.03 -6.02
N PRO A 100 6.32 12.08 -5.63
CA PRO A 100 5.82 13.45 -5.61
C PRO A 100 5.25 13.89 -6.96
N GLY A 101 4.08 14.54 -6.97
CA GLY A 101 3.35 14.94 -8.17
C GLY A 101 2.23 13.99 -8.58
N HIS A 102 2.26 12.73 -8.13
CA HIS A 102 1.19 11.78 -8.43
C HIS A 102 -0.16 12.22 -7.84
N TRP A 103 -0.19 12.52 -6.54
CA TRP A 103 -1.43 12.88 -5.84
C TRP A 103 -2.01 14.20 -6.33
N GLU A 104 -1.17 15.18 -6.65
CA GLU A 104 -1.58 16.43 -7.28
C GLU A 104 -2.21 16.18 -8.65
N GLY A 105 -1.58 15.37 -9.52
CA GLY A 105 -2.14 15.03 -10.83
C GLY A 105 -3.44 14.22 -10.75
N ALA A 106 -3.50 13.22 -9.85
CA ALA A 106 -4.72 12.45 -9.62
C ALA A 106 -5.87 13.34 -9.11
N ARG A 107 -5.56 14.33 -8.24
CA ARG A 107 -6.57 15.25 -7.72
C ARG A 107 -7.10 16.17 -8.81
N MET A 108 -6.23 16.68 -9.67
CA MET A 108 -6.64 17.45 -10.84
C MET A 108 -7.60 16.63 -11.72
N LEU A 109 -7.27 15.38 -12.03
CA LEU A 109 -8.16 14.50 -12.80
C LEU A 109 -9.51 14.27 -12.11
N LYS A 110 -9.50 14.10 -10.79
CA LYS A 110 -10.72 13.97 -9.97
C LYS A 110 -11.58 15.23 -10.03
N GLU A 111 -10.99 16.41 -9.82
CA GLU A 111 -11.68 17.70 -9.83
C GLU A 111 -12.25 18.06 -11.21
N CYS A 112 -11.57 17.67 -12.30
CA CYS A 112 -12.09 17.78 -13.65
C CYS A 112 -13.21 16.77 -13.98
N GLY A 113 -13.56 15.86 -13.06
CA GLY A 113 -14.56 14.81 -13.27
C GLY A 113 -14.10 13.64 -14.13
N MET A 114 -12.81 13.58 -14.50
CA MET A 114 -12.24 12.53 -15.36
C MET A 114 -12.18 11.16 -14.66
N LEU A 115 -12.30 11.14 -13.33
CA LEU A 115 -12.38 9.91 -12.55
C LEU A 115 -13.82 9.51 -12.20
N ASN A 116 -14.84 10.19 -12.70
CA ASN A 116 -16.23 9.80 -12.47
C ASN A 116 -16.60 8.55 -13.26
N SER A 117 -17.37 7.65 -12.65
CA SER A 117 -17.90 6.44 -13.32
C SER A 117 -19.26 6.67 -13.96
N THR A 118 -19.98 7.72 -13.59
CA THR A 118 -21.28 8.04 -14.18
C THR A 118 -21.09 8.44 -15.64
N PRO A 119 -21.72 7.73 -16.60
CA PRO A 119 -21.60 8.07 -18.01
C PRO A 119 -22.16 9.48 -18.29
N ILE A 120 -21.43 10.23 -19.12
CA ILE A 120 -21.89 11.51 -19.69
C ILE A 120 -22.30 11.30 -21.14
N GLU A 121 -23.22 12.13 -21.63
CA GLU A 121 -23.56 12.19 -23.05
C GLU A 121 -22.58 13.11 -23.78
N PHE A 122 -21.89 12.58 -24.78
CA PHE A 122 -21.04 13.35 -25.67
C PHE A 122 -21.44 13.00 -27.11
N LYS A 123 -22.13 13.95 -27.78
CA LYS A 123 -22.83 13.70 -29.05
C LYS A 123 -23.83 12.55 -28.87
N GLU A 124 -23.79 11.54 -29.73
CA GLU A 124 -24.71 10.39 -29.73
C GLU A 124 -24.16 9.18 -28.93
N THR A 125 -23.12 9.38 -28.11
CA THR A 125 -22.48 8.30 -27.35
C THR A 125 -22.45 8.61 -25.85
N LYS A 126 -22.74 7.59 -25.03
CA LYS A 126 -22.56 7.63 -23.58
C LYS A 126 -21.16 7.14 -23.23
N ILE A 127 -20.39 7.94 -22.50
CA ILE A 127 -19.00 7.65 -22.17
C ILE A 127 -18.83 7.76 -20.65
N SER A 128 -18.33 6.71 -20.01
CA SER A 128 -17.82 6.76 -18.63
C SER A 128 -16.46 7.46 -18.63
N PRO A 129 -16.30 8.64 -18.01
CA PRO A 129 -15.02 9.36 -18.02
C PRO A 129 -13.86 8.52 -17.48
N ARG A 130 -14.07 7.77 -16.40
CA ARG A 130 -13.04 6.90 -15.81
C ARG A 130 -12.61 5.78 -16.73
N GLU A 131 -13.56 5.07 -17.34
CA GLU A 131 -13.24 3.95 -18.25
C GLU A 131 -12.50 4.47 -19.49
N PHE A 132 -12.96 5.58 -20.06
CA PHE A 132 -12.32 6.20 -21.22
C PHE A 132 -10.90 6.69 -20.90
N LEU A 133 -10.71 7.37 -19.76
CA LEU A 133 -9.40 7.79 -19.29
C LEU A 133 -8.48 6.58 -19.06
N SER A 134 -8.97 5.54 -18.38
CA SER A 134 -8.24 4.31 -18.13
C SER A 134 -7.79 3.67 -19.44
N HIS A 135 -8.66 3.60 -20.45
CA HIS A 135 -8.34 3.09 -21.77
C HIS A 135 -7.21 3.89 -22.46
N ILE A 136 -7.26 5.23 -22.40
CA ILE A 136 -6.23 6.09 -23.00
C ILE A 136 -4.89 5.98 -22.27
N MET A 137 -4.92 5.93 -20.94
CA MET A 137 -3.72 5.96 -20.11
C MET A 137 -3.03 4.61 -20.01
N THR A 138 -3.77 3.50 -20.03
CA THR A 138 -3.23 2.15 -19.81
C THR A 138 -2.03 1.85 -20.71
N PRO A 139 -2.05 2.09 -22.04
CA PRO A 139 -0.88 1.85 -22.89
C PRO A 139 0.35 2.69 -22.55
N LYS A 140 0.16 3.88 -21.96
CA LYS A 140 1.25 4.80 -21.57
C LYS A 140 1.86 4.47 -20.21
N LEU A 141 1.17 3.66 -19.42
CA LEU A 141 1.57 3.25 -18.07
C LEU A 141 2.09 1.81 -18.05
N GLN A 142 2.08 1.10 -19.17
CA GLN A 142 2.72 -0.20 -19.28
C GLN A 142 4.23 -0.06 -19.05
N PRO A 143 4.87 -1.04 -18.39
CA PRO A 143 6.33 -1.07 -18.31
C PRO A 143 6.93 -1.15 -19.71
N LEU A 144 7.94 -0.33 -19.98
CA LEU A 144 8.79 -0.47 -21.15
C LEU A 144 9.86 -1.54 -20.91
N GLU A 145 10.57 -1.93 -21.97
CA GLU A 145 11.65 -2.92 -21.88
C GLU A 145 12.73 -2.48 -20.89
N GLY A 146 13.05 -3.38 -19.94
CA GLY A 146 14.04 -3.14 -18.89
C GLY A 146 13.52 -2.33 -17.69
N GLU A 147 12.29 -1.81 -17.74
CA GLU A 147 11.72 -1.07 -16.61
C GLU A 147 11.21 -2.01 -15.51
N THR A 148 11.42 -1.60 -14.27
CA THR A 148 11.04 -2.36 -13.07
C THR A 148 10.43 -1.45 -12.01
N ASP A 149 9.85 -2.07 -10.98
CA ASP A 149 9.18 -1.41 -9.88
C ASP A 149 9.93 -1.58 -8.54
N VAL A 150 9.50 -0.80 -7.56
CA VAL A 150 9.90 -0.90 -6.17
C VAL A 150 8.66 -0.87 -5.28
N CYS A 151 8.71 -1.63 -4.19
CA CYS A 151 7.69 -1.62 -3.15
C CYS A 151 8.26 -0.99 -1.89
N VAL A 152 7.62 0.10 -1.46
CA VAL A 152 8.02 0.87 -0.29
C VAL A 152 6.99 0.68 0.81
N MET A 153 7.46 0.51 2.05
CA MET A 153 6.60 0.48 3.24
C MET A 153 7.21 1.32 4.37
N TRP A 154 6.36 2.08 5.05
CA TRP A 154 6.67 2.75 6.30
C TRP A 154 5.45 2.74 7.24
N ASN A 155 5.41 1.75 8.11
CA ASN A 155 4.32 1.59 9.08
C ASN A 155 4.77 2.09 10.45
N THR A 156 3.92 2.84 11.13
CA THR A 156 4.21 3.38 12.46
C THR A 156 3.17 2.91 13.45
N VAL A 157 3.63 2.38 14.58
CA VAL A 157 2.79 2.03 15.72
C VAL A 157 3.23 2.86 16.93
N THR A 158 2.27 3.45 17.64
CA THR A 158 2.53 4.13 18.91
C THR A 158 1.63 3.61 20.03
N GLY A 159 2.18 3.56 21.24
CA GLY A 159 1.44 3.11 22.41
C GLY A 159 2.34 2.93 23.62
N ILE A 160 1.86 2.15 24.59
CA ILE A 160 2.58 1.85 25.83
C ILE A 160 3.13 0.43 25.74
N LYS A 161 4.43 0.27 25.99
CA LYS A 161 5.10 -1.03 26.14
C LYS A 161 5.86 -1.00 27.46
N ASN A 162 5.57 -1.96 28.35
CA ASN A 162 6.18 -2.06 29.68
C ASN A 162 6.10 -0.75 30.49
N GLY A 163 4.95 -0.08 30.47
CA GLY A 163 4.72 1.19 31.17
C GLY A 163 5.34 2.43 30.53
N GLN A 164 6.09 2.28 29.43
CA GLN A 164 6.73 3.38 28.71
C GLN A 164 6.03 3.66 27.38
N LYS A 165 5.85 4.95 27.07
CA LYS A 165 5.40 5.37 25.73
C LYS A 165 6.49 5.09 24.70
N MET A 166 6.08 4.45 23.61
CA MET A 166 6.96 3.96 22.56
C MET A 166 6.37 4.26 21.18
N ARG A 167 7.28 4.44 20.23
CA ARG A 167 7.04 4.43 18.79
C ARG A 167 7.86 3.32 18.16
N ILE A 168 7.23 2.54 17.29
CA ILE A 168 7.89 1.51 16.50
C ILE A 168 7.60 1.82 15.03
N ASP A 169 8.66 1.95 14.24
CA ASP A 169 8.57 2.14 12.79
C ASP A 169 9.07 0.87 12.08
N TYR A 170 8.33 0.44 11.06
CA TYR A 170 8.66 -0.68 10.19
C TYR A 170 8.92 -0.16 8.79
N TYR A 171 10.10 -0.42 8.25
CA TYR A 171 10.54 0.03 6.93
C TYR A 171 10.79 -1.15 6.00
N MET A 172 10.36 -1.02 4.75
CA MET A 172 10.71 -1.96 3.67
C MET A 172 10.96 -1.16 2.38
N TRP A 173 11.97 -1.59 1.65
CA TRP A 173 12.24 -1.13 0.29
C TRP A 173 12.69 -2.34 -0.52
N GLU A 174 11.79 -2.89 -1.33
CA GLU A 174 12.05 -4.07 -2.13
C GLU A 174 12.05 -3.72 -3.61
N GLU A 175 13.00 -4.30 -4.34
CA GLU A 175 13.18 -4.12 -5.77
C GLU A 175 12.83 -5.43 -6.51
N ALA A 176 12.69 -5.37 -7.82
CA ALA A 176 12.41 -6.54 -8.64
C ALA A 176 13.54 -7.59 -8.54
N ASP A 177 13.18 -8.87 -8.65
CA ASP A 177 14.12 -9.96 -8.90
C ASP A 177 14.31 -10.05 -10.42
N THR A 178 15.33 -9.35 -10.91
CA THR A 178 15.64 -9.28 -12.34
C THR A 178 16.25 -10.56 -12.87
N GLU A 179 16.83 -11.41 -12.02
CA GLU A 179 17.37 -12.71 -12.42
C GLU A 179 16.24 -13.65 -12.86
N ASN A 180 15.13 -13.64 -12.13
CA ASN A 180 13.96 -14.50 -12.39
C ASN A 180 12.81 -13.78 -13.10
N GLY A 181 12.95 -12.49 -13.42
CA GLY A 181 11.94 -11.69 -14.10
C GLY A 181 10.68 -11.43 -13.26
N ILE A 182 10.82 -11.31 -11.93
CA ILE A 182 9.70 -11.09 -11.00
C ILE A 182 9.73 -9.64 -10.51
N SER A 183 8.63 -8.91 -10.69
CA SER A 183 8.48 -7.54 -10.18
C SER A 183 8.59 -7.46 -8.66
N ALA A 184 8.95 -6.29 -8.13
CA ALA A 184 8.96 -6.05 -6.68
C ALA A 184 7.57 -6.33 -6.09
N MET A 185 6.52 -5.81 -6.73
CA MET A 185 5.13 -6.06 -6.36
C MET A 185 4.82 -7.56 -6.35
N GLY A 186 5.21 -8.29 -7.41
CA GLY A 186 5.00 -9.73 -7.49
C GLY A 186 5.66 -10.46 -6.31
N ARG A 187 6.90 -10.12 -5.97
CA ARG A 187 7.62 -10.68 -4.81
C ARG A 187 6.89 -10.42 -3.50
N VAL A 188 6.60 -9.14 -3.20
CA VAL A 188 6.04 -8.76 -1.89
C VAL A 188 4.55 -9.07 -1.75
N THR A 189 3.87 -9.45 -2.83
CA THR A 189 2.50 -9.99 -2.77
C THR A 189 2.52 -11.51 -2.64
N ALA A 190 3.16 -12.21 -3.59
CA ALA A 190 3.04 -13.66 -3.71
C ALA A 190 3.88 -14.43 -2.67
N PHE A 191 5.05 -13.91 -2.27
CA PHE A 191 5.90 -14.65 -1.34
C PHE A 191 5.32 -14.71 0.08
N PRO A 192 4.83 -13.60 0.68
CA PRO A 192 4.12 -13.67 1.96
C PRO A 192 2.93 -14.64 1.93
N GLU A 193 2.14 -14.62 0.86
CA GLU A 193 1.01 -15.55 0.68
C GLU A 193 1.50 -17.01 0.66
N ALA A 194 2.46 -17.34 -0.19
CA ALA A 194 3.00 -18.69 -0.31
C ALA A 194 3.60 -19.20 1.01
N ILE A 195 4.30 -18.34 1.77
CA ILE A 195 4.83 -18.71 3.09
C ILE A 195 3.68 -19.05 4.05
N ALA A 196 2.65 -18.20 4.14
CA ALA A 196 1.51 -18.43 5.00
C ALA A 196 0.76 -19.72 4.62
N THR A 197 0.60 -20.00 3.31
CA THR A 197 0.01 -21.25 2.81
C THR A 197 0.81 -22.47 3.25
N VAL A 198 2.14 -22.42 3.17
CA VAL A 198 3.00 -23.52 3.63
C VAL A 198 2.88 -23.73 5.14
N MET A 199 2.88 -22.65 5.93
CA MET A 199 2.69 -22.72 7.39
C MET A 199 1.33 -23.32 7.77
N LEU A 200 0.28 -22.95 7.04
CA LEU A 200 -1.04 -23.54 7.20
C LEU A 200 -1.03 -25.05 6.88
N GLY A 201 -0.40 -25.45 5.78
CA GLY A 201 -0.27 -26.86 5.37
C GLY A 201 0.54 -27.71 6.35
N LYS A 202 1.52 -27.12 7.04
CA LYS A 202 2.27 -27.76 8.14
C LYS A 202 1.51 -27.85 9.46
N GLY A 203 0.35 -27.20 9.56
CA GLY A 203 -0.42 -27.11 10.80
C GLY A 203 0.16 -26.14 11.83
N GLU A 204 1.05 -25.22 11.43
CA GLU A 204 1.57 -24.16 12.31
C GLU A 204 0.45 -23.14 12.60
N ILE A 205 -0.31 -22.75 11.57
CA ILE A 205 -1.51 -21.92 11.72
C ILE A 205 -2.70 -22.83 12.02
N THR A 206 -3.21 -22.77 13.25
CA THR A 206 -4.24 -23.69 13.74
C THR A 206 -5.64 -23.10 13.82
N LYS A 207 -5.77 -21.77 13.86
CA LYS A 207 -7.07 -21.05 13.91
C LYS A 207 -7.94 -21.45 12.70
N LYS A 208 -9.25 -21.57 12.92
CA LYS A 208 -10.23 -22.05 11.93
C LYS A 208 -11.27 -20.97 11.62
N GLY A 209 -11.88 -21.05 10.44
CA GLY A 209 -12.84 -20.08 9.95
C GLY A 209 -12.19 -18.95 9.15
N ILE A 210 -12.86 -17.81 9.08
CA ILE A 210 -12.31 -16.59 8.46
C ILE A 210 -11.49 -15.87 9.51
N VAL A 211 -10.17 -15.91 9.38
CA VAL A 211 -9.22 -15.37 10.36
C VAL A 211 -8.38 -14.29 9.69
N ALA A 212 -8.29 -13.12 10.31
CA ALA A 212 -7.45 -12.04 9.82
C ALA A 212 -5.96 -12.40 9.93
N PRO A 213 -5.10 -11.95 9.00
CA PRO A 213 -3.68 -12.29 9.02
C PRO A 213 -2.98 -11.93 10.33
N GLU A 214 -3.30 -10.78 10.92
CA GLU A 214 -2.72 -10.31 12.19
C GLU A 214 -3.13 -11.15 13.41
N ASP A 215 -4.16 -11.98 13.28
CA ASP A 215 -4.56 -12.96 14.28
C ASP A 215 -4.08 -14.37 13.91
N ALA A 216 -3.86 -14.68 12.63
CA ALA A 216 -3.35 -15.98 12.19
C ALA A 216 -1.83 -16.11 12.37
N ILE A 217 -1.09 -15.01 12.20
CA ILE A 217 0.37 -14.96 12.18
C ILE A 217 0.83 -14.15 13.40
N GLU A 218 0.86 -14.80 14.57
CA GLU A 218 1.23 -14.19 15.85
C GLU A 218 2.29 -15.01 16.60
N GLY A 219 2.91 -14.41 17.61
CA GLY A 219 3.90 -15.07 18.46
C GLY A 219 5.02 -15.75 17.66
N LYS A 220 5.22 -17.05 17.87
CA LYS A 220 6.29 -17.81 17.20
C LYS A 220 6.07 -17.95 15.69
N ILE A 221 4.82 -18.00 15.23
CA ILE A 221 4.50 -18.09 13.80
C ILE A 221 4.96 -16.82 13.08
N TYR A 222 4.75 -15.65 13.71
CA TYR A 222 5.22 -14.37 13.18
C TYR A 222 6.75 -14.32 13.07
N GLU A 223 7.48 -14.79 14.08
CA GLU A 223 8.95 -14.88 14.01
C GLU A 223 9.40 -15.75 12.84
N ASN A 224 8.84 -16.96 12.71
CA ASN A 224 9.15 -17.86 11.60
C ASN A 224 8.79 -17.24 10.23
N PHE A 225 7.71 -16.46 10.18
CA PHE A 225 7.23 -15.82 8.95
C PHE A 225 8.22 -14.76 8.47
N LEU A 226 8.72 -13.93 9.39
CA LEU A 226 9.77 -12.96 9.09
C LEU A 226 11.10 -13.63 8.69
N GLU A 227 11.46 -14.76 9.31
CA GLU A 227 12.63 -15.53 8.91
C GLU A 227 12.50 -16.07 7.48
N GLU A 228 11.34 -16.60 7.10
CA GLU A 228 11.07 -17.08 5.75
C GLU A 228 11.06 -15.93 4.72
N LEU A 229 10.53 -14.76 5.06
CA LEU A 229 10.65 -13.56 4.22
C LEU A 229 12.10 -13.17 3.98
N LYS A 230 12.91 -13.14 5.05
CA LYS A 230 14.34 -12.83 4.97
C LYS A 230 15.09 -13.83 4.10
N ARG A 231 14.77 -15.13 4.16
CA ARG A 231 15.33 -16.17 3.28
C ARG A 231 15.04 -15.92 1.80
N ARG A 232 13.93 -15.24 1.48
CA ARG A 232 13.54 -14.82 0.13
C ARG A 232 14.00 -13.39 -0.21
N LYS A 233 14.95 -12.88 0.57
CA LYS A 233 15.54 -11.54 0.43
C LYS A 233 14.49 -10.43 0.52
N ILE A 234 13.46 -10.60 1.35
CA ILE A 234 12.53 -9.53 1.73
C ILE A 234 12.85 -9.13 3.16
N THR A 235 13.28 -7.89 3.36
CA THR A 235 13.73 -7.40 4.68
C THR A 235 12.82 -6.29 5.20
N ILE A 236 12.28 -6.50 6.40
CA ILE A 236 11.54 -5.49 7.16
C ILE A 236 12.44 -5.01 8.30
N LEU A 237 12.82 -3.74 8.27
CA LEU A 237 13.60 -3.09 9.33
C LEU A 237 12.66 -2.54 10.40
N GLU A 238 12.78 -3.04 11.63
CA GLU A 238 12.10 -2.49 12.80
C GLU A 238 13.00 -1.49 13.54
N VAL A 239 12.48 -0.30 13.83
CA VAL A 239 13.14 0.73 14.63
C VAL A 239 12.25 1.15 15.79
N SER A 240 12.68 0.86 17.02
CA SER A 240 11.97 1.22 18.25
C SER A 240 12.55 2.48 18.90
N LYS A 241 11.69 3.41 19.32
CA LYS A 241 12.06 4.68 19.98
C LYS A 241 11.14 4.97 21.17
N LYS A 242 11.70 5.53 22.24
CA LYS A 242 10.95 6.08 23.37
C LYS A 242 10.40 7.46 22.96
N ILE A 243 9.15 7.76 23.31
CA ILE A 243 8.47 9.03 22.99
C ILE A 243 7.73 9.61 24.19
#